data_AF-A0A9Q0IE12-F1
#
_entry.id   AF-A0A9Q0IE12-F1
#
_cell.length_a   1.000
_cell.length_b   1.000
_cell.length_c   1.000
_cell.angle_alpha   90.00
_cell.angle_beta   90.00
_cell.angle_gamma   90.00
#
_symmetry.space_group_name_H-M   'P 1'
#
loop_
_entity.id
_entity.type
_entity.pdbx_description
1 polymer ?
#
loop_
_entity_poly.entity_id
_entity_poly.type
_entity_poly.pdbx_seq_one_letter_code
_entity_poly.pdbx_strand_id
1 'polypeptide(L)'
;MNQEKLAKLQAQVRIGGKGTPRRKKKIVHRTSTAQDKKLHSSLRKLVVNNMAGIEEVNMIREDGTVVYFINPKNFDEASKGEAD
;
A
#
# COMPACT_ATOMS: atom_id res chain seq x y z
N MET A 1 -23.88 18.44 -47.16
CA MET A 1 -23.78 18.15 -45.72
C MET A 1 -24.78 19.03 -44.99
N ASN A 2 -25.81 18.46 -44.34
CA ASN A 2 -26.84 19.25 -43.65
C ASN A 2 -26.35 19.72 -42.27
N GLN A 3 -26.08 21.02 -42.15
CA GLN A 3 -25.48 21.64 -40.96
C GLN A 3 -26.34 21.51 -39.69
N GLU A 4 -27.67 21.58 -39.80
CA GLU A 4 -28.58 21.51 -38.65
C GLU A 4 -28.56 20.14 -37.95
N LYS A 5 -28.47 19.05 -38.71
CA LYS A 5 -28.37 17.70 -38.15
C LYS A 5 -27.02 17.50 -37.46
N LEU A 6 -25.96 18.07 -38.03
CA LEU A 6 -24.62 18.03 -37.46
C LEU A 6 -24.54 18.79 -36.12
N ALA A 7 -25.17 19.96 -36.05
CA ALA A 7 -25.23 20.78 -34.82
C ALA A 7 -25.99 20.07 -33.69
N LYS A 8 -27.11 19.39 -33.99
CA LYS A 8 -27.86 18.60 -32.99
C LYS A 8 -27.04 17.43 -32.44
N LEU A 9 -26.26 16.76 -33.30
CA LEU A 9 -25.35 15.68 -32.89
C LEU A 9 -24.20 16.19 -32.01
N GLN A 10 -23.67 17.38 -32.27
CA GLN A 10 -22.65 18.03 -31.42
C GLN A 10 -23.18 18.48 -30.06
N ALA A 11 -24.48 18.75 -29.92
CA ALA A 11 -25.08 19.11 -28.64
C ALA A 11 -25.34 17.87 -27.73
N GLN A 12 -25.47 16.68 -28.31
CA GLN A 12 -25.83 15.45 -27.59
C GLN A 12 -24.60 14.63 -27.13
N VAL A 13 -23.43 15.24 -26.99
CA VAL A 13 -22.22 14.51 -26.62
C VAL A 13 -22.21 14.27 -25.10
N ARG A 14 -22.11 13.00 -24.70
CA ARG A 14 -22.06 12.52 -23.30
C ARG A 14 -20.74 12.87 -22.58
N ILE A 15 -20.26 14.11 -22.69
CA ILE A 15 -18.97 14.56 -22.13
C ILE A 15 -19.14 15.03 -20.68
N GLY A 16 -20.37 15.12 -20.17
CA GLY A 16 -20.62 15.59 -18.81
C GLY A 16 -20.44 17.10 -18.69
N GLY A 17 -21.46 17.86 -19.12
CA GLY A 17 -21.51 19.31 -18.97
C GLY A 17 -21.93 19.78 -17.57
N LYS A 18 -21.98 21.10 -17.37
CA LYS A 18 -22.50 21.74 -16.15
C LYS A 18 -23.93 21.27 -15.89
N GLY A 19 -24.19 20.69 -14.71
CA GLY A 19 -25.50 20.13 -14.34
C GLY A 19 -25.74 18.66 -14.71
N THR A 20 -24.81 18.01 -15.42
CA THR A 20 -24.92 16.56 -15.66
C THR A 20 -24.65 15.75 -14.39
N PRO A 21 -25.34 14.62 -14.17
CA PRO A 21 -25.13 13.79 -12.99
C PRO A 21 -23.69 13.29 -12.92
N ARG A 22 -22.93 13.78 -11.93
CA ARG A 22 -21.60 13.23 -11.61
C ARG A 22 -21.75 12.05 -10.67
N ARG A 23 -21.14 10.92 -11.02
CA ARG A 23 -21.01 9.79 -10.08
C ARG A 23 -20.10 10.21 -8.93
N LYS A 24 -20.61 10.17 -7.68
CA LYS A 24 -19.77 10.36 -6.50
C LYS A 24 -18.76 9.21 -6.39
N LYS A 25 -17.48 9.53 -6.30
CA LYS A 25 -16.42 8.55 -5.99
C LYS A 25 -16.59 8.14 -4.52
N LYS A 26 -16.93 6.87 -4.28
CA LYS A 26 -16.87 6.30 -2.92
C LYS A 26 -15.41 5.99 -2.59
N ILE A 27 -14.81 6.78 -1.73
CA ILE A 27 -13.47 6.49 -1.19
C ILE A 27 -13.66 5.53 -0.02
N VAL A 28 -13.47 4.24 -0.28
CA VAL A 28 -13.51 3.21 0.76
C VAL A 28 -12.17 3.21 1.48
N HIS A 29 -12.16 3.69 2.72
CA HIS A 29 -11.02 3.55 3.61
C HIS A 29 -11.07 2.14 4.19
N ARG A 30 -10.16 1.26 3.77
CA ARG A 30 -10.03 -0.08 4.35
C ARG A 30 -9.18 0.03 5.61
N THR A 31 -9.63 -0.58 6.70
CA THR A 31 -8.90 -0.64 7.97
C THR A 31 -7.68 -1.57 7.84
N SER A 32 -6.53 -1.08 8.33
CA SER A 32 -5.21 -1.74 8.28
C SER A 32 -5.17 -3.12 8.95
N THR A 33 -6.00 -3.34 9.97
CA THR A 33 -5.93 -4.51 10.86
C THR A 33 -6.14 -5.85 10.16
N ALA A 34 -6.90 -5.90 9.07
CA ALA A 34 -7.05 -7.12 8.28
C ALA A 34 -5.82 -7.42 7.39
N GLN A 35 -5.09 -6.37 6.98
CA GLN A 35 -3.87 -6.52 6.20
C GLN A 35 -2.69 -6.94 7.08
N ASP A 36 -2.61 -6.45 8.31
CA ASP A 36 -1.55 -6.81 9.27
C ASP A 36 -1.54 -8.32 9.57
N LYS A 37 -2.72 -8.94 9.72
CA LYS A 37 -2.82 -10.40 9.92
C LYS A 37 -2.34 -11.20 8.71
N LYS A 38 -2.60 -10.70 7.49
CA LYS A 38 -2.13 -11.34 6.25
C LYS A 38 -0.62 -11.16 6.06
N LEU A 39 -0.08 -10.04 6.49
CA LEU A 39 1.36 -9.80 6.50
C LEU A 39 2.05 -10.75 7.48
N HIS A 40 1.58 -10.83 8.72
CA HIS A 40 2.10 -11.77 9.72
C HIS A 40 2.03 -13.23 9.26
N SER A 41 0.94 -13.64 8.60
CA SER A 41 0.84 -15.01 8.09
C SER A 41 1.78 -15.28 6.92
N SER A 42 2.10 -14.25 6.12
CA SER A 42 3.06 -14.35 5.02
C SER A 42 4.50 -14.43 5.54
N LEU A 43 4.86 -13.62 6.53
CA LEU A 43 6.19 -13.62 7.15
C LEU A 43 6.50 -14.95 7.87
N ARG A 44 5.52 -15.52 8.58
CA ARG A 44 5.66 -16.85 9.20
C ARG A 44 5.96 -17.97 8.20
N LYS A 45 5.43 -17.88 6.97
CA LYS A 45 5.73 -18.88 5.92
C LYS A 45 7.18 -18.82 5.45
N LEU A 46 7.80 -17.66 5.53
CA LEU A 46 9.21 -17.44 5.23
C LEU A 46 10.10 -17.72 6.45
N VAL A 47 9.56 -18.36 7.51
CA VAL A 47 10.30 -18.69 8.75
C VAL A 47 10.83 -17.45 9.48
N VAL A 48 10.20 -16.29 9.25
CA VAL A 48 10.55 -15.06 9.95
C VAL A 48 9.65 -14.91 11.18
N ASN A 49 10.27 -14.92 12.36
CA ASN A 49 9.60 -14.85 13.65
C ASN A 49 9.63 -13.44 14.22
N ASN A 50 8.58 -13.03 14.91
CA ASN A 50 8.53 -11.72 15.54
C ASN A 50 9.40 -11.69 16.79
N MET A 51 10.41 -10.82 16.80
CA MET A 51 11.25 -10.58 17.98
C MET A 51 10.52 -9.65 18.94
N ALA A 52 10.31 -10.09 20.18
CA ALA A 52 9.71 -9.27 21.23
C ALA A 52 10.80 -8.71 22.15
N GLY A 53 10.69 -7.43 22.52
CA GLY A 53 11.56 -6.84 23.54
C GLY A 53 12.82 -6.13 23.02
N ILE A 54 12.91 -5.82 21.73
CA ILE A 54 13.99 -4.97 21.24
C ILE A 54 13.70 -3.52 21.65
N GLU A 55 14.61 -2.93 22.41
CA GLU A 55 14.51 -1.54 22.86
C GLU A 55 14.98 -0.59 21.77
N GLU A 56 16.07 -0.90 21.07
CA GLU A 56 16.70 0.01 20.11
C GLU A 56 17.38 -0.77 18.96
N VAL A 57 17.33 -0.24 17.73
CA VAL A 57 18.10 -0.74 16.58
C VAL A 57 18.84 0.39 15.89
N ASN A 58 20.13 0.14 15.66
CA ASN A 58 21.03 1.03 14.94
C ASN A 58 21.41 0.38 13.62
N MET A 59 20.98 0.99 12.51
CA MET A 59 21.46 0.59 11.18
C MET A 59 22.59 1.53 10.77
N ILE A 60 23.80 1.00 10.65
CA ILE A 60 24.96 1.71 10.14
C ILE A 60 25.04 1.47 8.64
N ARG A 61 24.99 2.54 7.86
CA ARG A 61 25.14 2.48 6.40
C ARG A 61 26.60 2.63 6.00
N GLU A 62 26.92 2.21 4.78
CA GLU A 62 28.28 2.30 4.20
C GLU A 62 28.78 3.75 4.06
N ASP A 63 27.87 4.72 3.96
CA ASP A 63 28.18 6.15 3.93
C ASP A 63 28.47 6.75 5.33
N GLY A 64 28.46 5.91 6.37
CA GLY A 64 28.68 6.30 7.76
C GLY A 64 27.45 6.91 8.43
N THR A 65 26.30 6.98 7.76
CA THR A 65 25.06 7.46 8.37
C THR A 65 24.43 6.37 9.24
N VAL A 66 23.94 6.79 10.41
CA VAL A 66 23.25 5.91 11.35
C VAL A 66 21.76 6.20 11.31
N VAL A 67 20.96 5.17 11.03
CA VAL A 67 19.50 5.23 11.18
C VAL A 67 19.14 4.59 12.53
N TYR A 68 18.54 5.40 13.39
CA TYR A 68 18.17 5.05 14.76
C TYR A 68 16.67 4.74 14.86
N PHE A 69 16.32 3.56 15.39
CA PHE A 69 14.94 3.16 15.66
C PHE A 69 14.73 2.84 17.13
N ILE A 70 13.77 3.53 17.76
CA ILE A 70 13.34 3.27 19.14
C ILE A 70 12.14 2.31 19.13
N ASN A 71 12.21 1.26 19.95
CA ASN A 71 11.23 0.18 20.11
C ASN A 71 10.65 -0.34 18.78
N PRO A 72 11.49 -0.79 17.83
CA PRO A 72 11.02 -1.24 16.53
C PRO A 72 10.32 -2.60 16.62
N LYS A 73 9.32 -2.80 15.77
CA LYS A 73 8.68 -4.11 15.57
C LYS A 73 9.45 -4.88 14.50
N ASN A 74 10.34 -5.77 14.94
CA ASN A 74 11.23 -6.51 14.03
C ASN A 74 10.86 -7.98 13.92
N PHE A 75 11.22 -8.55 12.78
CA PHE A 75 11.09 -9.97 12.49
C PHE A 75 12.47 -10.51 12.11
N ASP A 76 12.88 -11.61 12.75
CA ASP A 76 14.18 -12.25 12.52
C ASP A 76 14.00 -13.60 11.81
N GLU A 77 14.90 -13.89 10.86
CA GLU A 77 14.97 -15.15 10.14
C GLU A 77 15.72 -16.18 11.00
N ALA A 78 15.07 -17.29 11.34
CA ALA A 78 15.74 -18.36 12.06
C ALA A 78 16.72 -19.08 11.10
N SER A 79 18.02 -18.85 11.28
CA SER A 79 19.04 -19.64 10.58
C SER A 79 18.91 -21.10 10.99
N LYS A 80 18.63 -21.97 10.02
CA LYS A 80 18.74 -23.42 10.23
C LYS A 80 20.21 -23.71 10.45
N GLY A 81 20.58 -24.11 11.67
CA GLY A 81 21.89 -24.68 11.93
C GLY A 81 22.08 -25.88 11.01
N GLU A 82 23.03 -25.76 10.10
CA GLU A 82 23.59 -26.86 9.33
C GLU A 82 24.35 -27.72 10.34
N ALA A 83 23.80 -28.90 10.65
CA ALA A 83 24.44 -29.89 11.49
C ALA A 83 25.25 -30.80 10.58
N ASP A 84 26.58 -30.75 10.71
CA ASP A 84 27.52 -31.75 10.21
C ASP A 84 27.32 -33.10 10.92
#